data_AF-A0A7S0KNY0-F1
#
_entry.id   AF-A0A7S0KNY0-F1
#
_cell.length_a   1.000
_cell.length_b   1.000
_cell.length_c   1.000
_cell.angle_alpha   90.00
_cell.angle_beta   90.00
_cell.angle_gamma   90.00
#
_symmetry.space_group_name_H-M   'P 1'
#
loop_
_entity.id
_entity.type
_entity.pdbx_description
1 polymer ?
#
loop_
_entity_poly.entity_id
_entity_poly.type
_entity_poly.pdbx_seq_one_letter_code
_entity_poly.pdbx_strand_id
1 'polypeptide(L)'
;RHTRYDIYQTGPWEISTRWTMVMGLPAFPFMWKPTLTFTGLSIMGIDPETTKVKTHVDTWDSIENQKHLSPEGVAEVLKQIFDFSQTPALETPGYTVMKKFADYEVRKYDSYLVAETGPGVDVREMKDGAPTKMDPQAAGQSFNSLAGYIFGKANEGGAKMEMTTPVFTNSGRMQFVLSKDKYESVDKLPASTSAAVELKEESGGMFIAKKFSGIATDEAANDVEKQLRKFAARDGLQTSGPAALAQYNDPFTNPLLRRNEIIIPVSNFEM
;
A
#
# COMPACT_ATOMS: atom_id res chain seq x y z
N ARG A 1 -16.80 2.67 3.89
CA ARG A 1 -16.80 1.20 3.69
C ARG A 1 -16.47 0.54 5.02
N HIS A 2 -17.28 -0.42 5.48
CA HIS A 2 -17.00 -1.21 6.67
C HIS A 2 -16.89 -2.68 6.24
N THR A 3 -15.78 -3.32 6.55
CA THR A 3 -15.50 -4.72 6.20
C THR A 3 -15.31 -5.49 7.49
N ARG A 4 -16.04 -6.60 7.64
CA ARG A 4 -15.90 -7.55 8.75
C ARG A 4 -15.18 -8.78 8.22
N TYR A 5 -14.11 -9.21 8.88
CA TYR A 5 -13.27 -10.30 8.38
C TYR A 5 -13.53 -11.63 9.07
N ASP A 6 -13.67 -11.59 10.39
CA ASP A 6 -13.82 -12.80 11.18
C ASP A 6 -14.68 -12.57 12.43
N ILE A 7 -15.33 -13.64 12.90
CA ILE A 7 -16.14 -13.69 14.11
C ILE A 7 -15.76 -14.96 14.85
N TYR A 8 -15.28 -14.81 16.08
CA TYR A 8 -14.85 -15.94 16.90
C TYR A 8 -15.22 -15.73 18.36
N GLN A 9 -15.44 -16.84 19.06
CA GLN A 9 -15.75 -16.83 20.48
C GLN A 9 -14.45 -16.71 21.29
N THR A 10 -14.26 -15.59 21.97
CA THR A 10 -13.05 -15.30 22.77
C THR A 10 -13.18 -15.72 24.23
N GLY A 11 -14.41 -16.00 24.68
CA GLY A 11 -14.67 -16.52 26.01
C GLY A 11 -16.03 -17.22 26.09
N PRO A 12 -16.35 -17.86 27.23
CA PRO A 12 -17.60 -18.63 27.39
C PRO A 12 -18.86 -17.84 27.03
N TRP A 13 -18.83 -16.52 27.24
CA TRP A 13 -19.92 -15.61 26.94
C TRP A 13 -19.42 -14.33 26.26
N GLU A 14 -18.40 -14.46 25.42
CA GLU A 14 -17.80 -13.34 24.71
C GLU A 14 -17.56 -13.69 23.24
N ILE A 15 -18.03 -12.81 22.36
CA ILE A 15 -17.81 -12.90 20.91
C ILE A 15 -16.98 -11.70 20.49
N SER A 16 -15.88 -11.95 19.78
CA SER A 16 -15.07 -10.91 19.16
C SER A 16 -15.22 -10.92 17.66
N THR A 17 -15.07 -9.74 17.05
CA THR A 17 -15.20 -9.56 15.61
C THR A 17 -14.15 -8.59 15.10
N ARG A 18 -13.36 -9.00 14.11
CA ARG A 18 -12.35 -8.12 13.48
C ARG A 18 -12.96 -7.31 12.35
N TRP A 19 -12.65 -6.02 12.32
CA TRP A 19 -13.20 -5.09 11.35
C TRP A 19 -12.17 -4.09 10.83
N THR A 20 -12.43 -3.59 9.62
CA THR A 20 -11.78 -2.41 9.03
C THR A 20 -12.87 -1.43 8.61
N MET A 21 -12.73 -0.18 9.03
CA MET A 21 -13.59 0.92 8.65
C MET A 21 -12.78 1.95 7.88
N VAL A 22 -13.24 2.26 6.66
CA VAL A 22 -12.70 3.34 5.83
C VAL A 22 -13.78 4.39 5.64
N MET A 23 -13.48 5.63 6.00
CA MET A 23 -14.38 6.78 5.98
C MET A 23 -13.74 7.94 5.21
N GLY A 24 -14.40 8.41 4.15
CA GLY A 24 -14.05 9.68 3.53
C GLY A 24 -14.75 10.83 4.26
N LEU A 25 -14.05 11.94 4.50
CA LEU A 25 -14.67 13.16 5.01
C LEU A 25 -15.28 14.01 3.88
N PRO A 26 -16.28 14.85 4.19
CA PRO A 26 -16.85 15.78 3.21
C PRO A 26 -15.81 16.79 2.72
N ALA A 27 -15.95 17.22 1.46
CA ALA A 27 -15.01 18.15 0.82
C ALA A 27 -14.98 19.55 1.46
N PHE A 28 -16.00 19.93 2.22
CA PHE A 28 -16.02 21.13 3.04
C PHE A 28 -16.14 20.73 4.52
N PRO A 29 -15.28 21.23 5.43
CA PRO A 29 -14.17 22.16 5.20
C PRO A 29 -12.88 21.50 4.66
N PHE A 30 -12.87 20.18 4.46
CA PHE A 30 -11.66 19.41 4.11
C PHE A 30 -11.45 19.32 2.60
N MET A 31 -10.95 20.39 1.99
CA MET A 31 -10.75 20.47 0.53
C MET A 31 -9.82 19.39 -0.04
N TRP A 32 -8.95 18.80 0.80
CA TRP A 32 -8.04 17.71 0.44
C TRP A 32 -8.65 16.30 0.61
N LYS A 33 -9.93 16.19 1.00
CA LYS A 33 -10.72 14.94 1.08
C LYS A 33 -10.00 13.80 1.83
N PRO A 34 -9.64 14.00 3.11
CA PRO A 34 -8.93 12.98 3.87
C PRO A 34 -9.78 11.72 4.00
N THR A 35 -9.11 10.57 3.99
CA THR A 35 -9.72 9.26 4.18
C THR A 35 -9.17 8.65 5.45
N LEU A 36 -10.05 8.41 6.41
CA LEU A 36 -9.73 7.80 7.68
C LEU A 36 -9.88 6.29 7.54
N THR A 37 -8.88 5.56 8.03
CA THR A 37 -8.88 4.11 8.10
C THR A 37 -8.65 3.70 9.55
N PHE A 38 -9.54 2.84 10.04
CA PHE A 38 -9.47 2.26 11.37
C PHE A 38 -9.56 0.74 11.23
N THR A 39 -8.82 0.02 12.05
CA THR A 39 -8.99 -1.43 12.21
C THR A 39 -9.06 -1.74 13.69
N GLY A 40 -9.71 -2.85 14.03
CA GLY A 40 -9.87 -3.20 15.43
C GLY A 40 -10.71 -4.44 15.67
N LEU A 41 -11.06 -4.63 16.94
CA LEU A 41 -11.96 -5.67 17.42
C LEU A 41 -13.19 -5.04 18.05
N SER A 42 -14.36 -5.57 17.70
CA SER A 42 -15.61 -5.40 18.44
C SER A 42 -15.76 -6.58 19.38
N ILE A 43 -15.80 -6.33 20.69
CA ILE A 43 -15.93 -7.34 21.74
C ILE A 43 -17.33 -7.21 22.34
N MET A 44 -18.12 -8.27 22.21
CA MET A 44 -19.50 -8.36 22.69
C MET A 44 -19.60 -9.35 23.85
N GLY A 45 -19.99 -8.87 25.02
CA GLY A 45 -20.33 -9.71 26.17
C GLY A 45 -21.79 -10.13 26.11
N ILE A 46 -22.04 -11.43 26.25
CA ILE A 46 -23.36 -12.04 26.23
C ILE A 46 -23.78 -12.34 27.67
N ASP A 47 -25.02 -12.02 28.00
CA ASP A 47 -25.61 -12.41 29.27
C ASP A 47 -26.03 -13.89 29.22
N PRO A 48 -25.54 -14.74 30.15
CA PRO A 48 -25.75 -16.18 30.10
C PRO A 48 -27.21 -16.60 30.32
N GLU A 49 -27.99 -15.80 31.03
CA GLU A 49 -29.39 -16.13 31.36
C GLU A 49 -30.33 -15.70 30.23
N THR A 50 -30.07 -14.53 29.65
CA THR A 50 -30.96 -13.94 28.64
C THR A 50 -30.49 -14.18 27.21
N THR A 51 -29.27 -14.65 27.00
CA THR A 51 -28.60 -14.81 25.68
C THR A 51 -28.49 -13.51 24.87
N LYS A 52 -28.67 -12.35 25.51
CA LYS A 52 -28.61 -11.03 24.87
C LYS A 52 -27.24 -10.41 25.03
N VAL A 53 -26.86 -9.56 24.07
CA VAL A 53 -25.67 -8.71 24.18
C VAL A 53 -25.88 -7.72 25.33
N LYS A 54 -24.99 -7.75 26.31
CA LYS A 54 -24.99 -6.90 27.51
C LYS A 54 -23.96 -5.78 27.41
N THR A 55 -22.80 -6.08 26.82
CA THR A 55 -21.71 -5.12 26.64
C THR A 55 -21.23 -5.16 25.20
N HIS A 56 -20.80 -4.00 24.69
CA HIS A 56 -20.15 -3.89 23.40
C HIS A 56 -19.03 -2.86 23.52
N VAL A 57 -17.80 -3.27 23.20
CA VAL A 57 -16.60 -2.44 23.26
C VAL A 57 -15.87 -2.56 21.93
N ASP A 58 -15.60 -1.42 21.29
CA ASP A 58 -14.75 -1.34 20.11
C ASP A 58 -13.34 -0.90 20.53
N THR A 59 -12.35 -1.63 20.03
CA THR A 59 -10.93 -1.30 20.21
C THR A 59 -10.32 -0.90 18.87
N TRP A 60 -9.29 -0.05 18.89
CA TRP A 60 -8.54 0.33 17.69
C TRP A 60 -7.12 -0.21 17.76
N ASP A 61 -6.66 -0.87 16.70
CA ASP A 61 -5.32 -1.47 16.66
C ASP A 61 -4.19 -0.42 16.68
N SER A 62 -4.48 0.83 16.31
CA SER A 62 -3.50 1.91 16.18
C SER A 62 -3.21 2.67 17.47
N ILE A 63 -3.91 2.34 18.57
CA ILE A 63 -3.75 3.01 19.87
C ILE A 63 -3.61 2.00 21.01
N GLU A 64 -2.91 2.35 22.07
CA GLU A 64 -2.84 1.51 23.29
C GLU A 64 -3.96 1.86 24.27
N ASN A 65 -4.29 3.15 24.40
CA ASN A 65 -5.30 3.64 25.33
C ASN A 65 -6.71 3.59 24.74
N GLN A 66 -7.39 2.47 24.97
CA GLN A 66 -8.77 2.19 24.52
C GLN A 66 -9.88 2.89 25.31
N LYS A 67 -9.54 3.81 26.23
CA LYS A 67 -10.55 4.59 26.94
C LYS A 67 -11.29 5.52 25.98
N HIS A 68 -12.58 5.70 26.21
CA HIS A 68 -13.39 6.62 25.42
C HIS A 68 -12.78 8.04 25.46
N LEU A 69 -12.59 8.64 24.27
CA LEU A 69 -11.96 9.96 24.08
C LEU A 69 -10.56 10.08 24.71
N SER A 70 -9.72 9.05 24.57
CA SER A 70 -8.32 9.16 24.95
C SER A 70 -7.58 10.23 24.11
N PRO A 71 -6.60 10.96 24.69
CA PRO A 71 -5.78 11.90 23.92
C PRO A 71 -5.08 11.25 22.71
N GLU A 72 -4.72 9.97 22.84
CA GLU A 72 -4.13 9.16 21.78
C GLU A 72 -5.10 8.92 20.62
N GLY A 73 -6.36 8.54 20.92
CA GLY A 73 -7.40 8.37 19.90
C GLY A 73 -7.71 9.67 19.16
N VAL A 74 -7.73 10.81 19.87
CA VAL A 74 -7.89 12.14 19.25
C VAL A 74 -6.70 12.46 18.34
N ALA A 75 -5.47 12.23 18.82
CA ALA A 75 -4.27 12.47 18.03
C ALA A 75 -4.22 11.60 16.76
N GLU A 76 -4.62 10.33 16.83
CA GLU A 76 -4.68 9.44 15.68
C GLU A 76 -5.69 9.93 14.63
N VAL A 77 -6.88 10.37 15.05
CA VAL A 77 -7.87 10.97 14.15
C VAL A 77 -7.32 12.23 13.48
N LEU A 78 -6.73 13.15 14.25
CA LEU A 78 -6.16 14.39 13.71
C LEU A 78 -5.00 14.12 12.74
N LYS A 79 -4.14 13.14 13.05
CA LYS A 79 -3.06 12.71 12.15
C LYS A 79 -3.59 12.27 10.79
N GLN A 80 -4.70 11.54 10.75
CA GLN A 80 -5.31 11.11 9.49
C GLN A 80 -6.05 12.25 8.78
N ILE A 81 -6.68 13.17 9.52
CA ILE A 81 -7.32 14.36 8.95
C ILE A 81 -6.29 15.29 8.31
N PHE A 82 -5.12 15.46 8.91
CA PHE A 82 -4.04 16.32 8.42
C PHE A 82 -3.02 15.57 7.55
N ASP A 83 -3.35 14.37 7.06
CA ASP A 83 -2.61 13.73 5.96
C ASP A 83 -2.92 14.49 4.67
N PHE A 84 -2.03 15.40 4.29
CA PHE A 84 -2.13 16.20 3.07
C PHE A 84 -1.55 15.49 1.83
N SER A 85 -1.13 14.24 1.96
CA SER A 85 -0.60 13.49 0.82
C SER A 85 -1.71 13.29 -0.23
N GLN A 86 -1.39 13.62 -1.47
CA GLN A 86 -2.33 13.53 -2.58
C GLN A 86 -2.24 12.16 -3.23
N THR A 87 -3.37 11.47 -3.31
CA THR A 87 -3.48 10.27 -4.15
C THR A 87 -4.16 10.67 -5.45
N PRO A 88 -3.49 10.54 -6.61
CA PRO A 88 -4.11 10.85 -7.90
C PRO A 88 -5.36 10.00 -8.13
N ALA A 89 -6.31 10.54 -8.88
CA ALA A 89 -7.51 9.82 -9.32
C ALA A 89 -7.19 8.89 -10.51
N LEU A 90 -6.21 8.01 -10.33
CA LEU A 90 -5.79 6.99 -11.28
C LEU A 90 -6.04 5.62 -10.66
N GLU A 91 -6.22 4.61 -11.49
CA GLU A 91 -6.39 3.23 -11.02
C GLU A 91 -5.16 2.81 -10.20
N THR A 92 -5.40 2.07 -9.11
CA THR A 92 -4.35 1.55 -8.23
C THR A 92 -4.58 0.07 -7.93
N PRO A 93 -3.52 -0.72 -7.66
CA PRO A 93 -3.69 -2.11 -7.27
C PRO A 93 -4.66 -2.24 -6.10
N GLY A 94 -5.64 -3.13 -6.26
CA GLY A 94 -6.62 -3.42 -5.23
C GLY A 94 -5.93 -3.96 -3.98
N TYR A 95 -6.19 -3.35 -2.84
CA TYR A 95 -5.77 -3.86 -1.55
C TYR A 95 -6.80 -3.65 -0.47
N THR A 96 -6.72 -4.47 0.56
CA THR A 96 -7.53 -4.39 1.77
C THR A 96 -6.64 -4.21 2.99
N VAL A 97 -6.92 -3.21 3.82
CA VAL A 97 -6.17 -3.00 5.08
C VAL A 97 -6.66 -4.02 6.10
N MET A 98 -5.77 -4.94 6.47
CA MET A 98 -6.04 -6.06 7.38
C MET A 98 -5.85 -5.64 8.84
N LYS A 99 -4.84 -4.79 9.09
CA LYS A 99 -4.54 -4.22 10.40
C LYS A 99 -3.80 -2.90 10.23
N LYS A 100 -4.16 -1.89 11.02
CA LYS A 100 -3.49 -0.58 11.06
C LYS A 100 -2.83 -0.41 12.41
N PHE A 101 -1.50 -0.41 12.41
CA PHE A 101 -0.71 0.01 13.56
C PHE A 101 -0.58 1.54 13.56
N ALA A 102 -0.05 2.09 14.65
CA ALA A 102 0.22 3.53 14.75
C ALA A 102 1.12 4.06 13.62
N ASP A 103 2.09 3.26 13.18
CA ASP A 103 3.19 3.71 12.30
C ASP A 103 3.09 3.21 10.85
N TYR A 104 2.33 2.15 10.60
CA TYR A 104 2.24 1.45 9.31
C TYR A 104 0.96 0.60 9.22
N GLU A 105 0.69 0.06 8.05
CA GLU A 105 -0.48 -0.79 7.77
C GLU A 105 -0.04 -2.17 7.29
N VAL A 106 -0.77 -3.20 7.69
CA VAL A 106 -0.76 -4.52 7.05
C VAL A 106 -1.87 -4.54 6.01
N ARG A 107 -1.52 -4.88 4.78
CA ARG A 107 -2.40 -4.87 3.62
C ARG A 107 -2.35 -6.21 2.91
N LYS A 108 -3.51 -6.68 2.47
CA LYS A 108 -3.63 -7.78 1.51
C LYS A 108 -3.81 -7.17 0.13
N TYR A 109 -2.83 -7.37 -0.76
CA TYR A 109 -2.94 -7.02 -2.17
C TYR A 109 -3.54 -8.20 -2.93
N ASP A 110 -4.49 -7.89 -3.81
CA ASP A 110 -4.93 -8.83 -4.84
C ASP A 110 -3.83 -8.97 -5.90
N SER A 111 -3.92 -9.95 -6.80
CA SER A 111 -2.99 -9.99 -7.92
C SER A 111 -3.15 -8.73 -8.78
N TYR A 112 -2.10 -8.32 -9.49
CA TYR A 112 -2.17 -7.18 -10.41
C TYR A 112 -1.19 -7.36 -11.56
N LEU A 113 -1.49 -6.74 -12.70
CA LEU A 113 -0.66 -6.79 -13.89
C LEU A 113 0.35 -5.65 -13.87
N VAL A 114 1.57 -5.93 -14.31
CA VAL A 114 2.64 -4.93 -14.42
C VAL A 114 3.38 -5.02 -15.75
N ALA A 115 3.82 -3.88 -16.24
CA ALA A 115 4.93 -3.78 -17.19
C ALA A 115 6.20 -3.44 -16.40
N GLU A 116 7.21 -4.31 -16.45
CA GLU A 116 8.48 -4.18 -15.76
C GLU A 116 9.61 -3.90 -16.75
N THR A 117 10.62 -3.13 -16.34
CA THR A 117 11.85 -2.98 -17.12
C THR A 117 12.48 -4.33 -17.40
N GLY A 118 12.98 -4.57 -18.61
CA GLY A 118 13.55 -5.85 -19.04
C GLY A 118 14.88 -6.22 -18.34
N PRO A 119 15.44 -7.40 -18.64
CA PRO A 119 16.66 -7.89 -18.01
C PRO A 119 17.86 -6.97 -18.26
N GLY A 120 18.71 -6.79 -17.25
CA GLY A 120 19.91 -5.96 -17.33
C GLY A 120 19.68 -4.46 -17.18
N VAL A 121 18.45 -4.02 -16.90
CA VAL A 121 18.12 -2.64 -16.60
C VAL A 121 17.80 -2.51 -15.11
N ASP A 122 18.82 -2.15 -14.34
CA ASP A 122 18.69 -1.82 -12.92
C ASP A 122 18.66 -0.29 -12.76
N VAL A 123 17.55 0.23 -12.23
CA VAL A 123 17.40 1.64 -11.82
C VAL A 123 18.06 1.93 -10.47
N ARG A 124 18.49 0.90 -9.73
CA ARG A 124 19.30 1.05 -8.53
C ARG A 124 20.67 0.43 -8.73
N GLU A 125 21.71 1.23 -8.50
CA GLU A 125 23.08 0.78 -8.32
C GLU A 125 23.12 -0.30 -7.25
N MET A 126 23.74 -1.42 -7.58
CA MET A 126 24.09 -2.46 -6.63
C MET A 126 25.56 -2.34 -6.27
N LYS A 127 25.86 -2.26 -4.97
CA LYS A 127 27.22 -2.37 -4.45
C LYS A 127 27.29 -3.59 -3.55
N ASP A 128 28.26 -4.47 -3.80
CA ASP A 128 28.45 -5.72 -3.07
C ASP A 128 27.18 -6.60 -2.99
N GLY A 129 26.34 -6.54 -4.04
CA GLY A 129 25.08 -7.28 -4.12
C GLY A 129 23.89 -6.67 -3.37
N ALA A 130 24.03 -5.46 -2.80
CA ALA A 130 22.94 -4.73 -2.16
C ALA A 130 22.61 -3.43 -2.92
N PRO A 131 21.32 -3.06 -3.08
CA PRO A 131 20.94 -1.81 -3.70
C PRO A 131 21.36 -0.61 -2.84
N THR A 132 22.09 0.35 -3.40
CA THR A 132 22.66 1.47 -2.66
C THR A 132 22.16 2.84 -3.11
N LYS A 133 21.92 3.06 -4.41
CA LYS A 133 21.51 4.37 -4.98
C LYS A 133 20.71 4.20 -6.26
N MET A 134 19.85 5.14 -6.59
CA MET A 134 19.08 5.22 -7.82
C MET A 134 19.93 5.91 -8.87
N ASP A 135 20.17 5.23 -9.98
CA ASP A 135 20.84 5.81 -11.14
C ASP A 135 19.81 6.66 -11.92
N PRO A 136 19.94 8.01 -11.96
CA PRO A 136 18.97 8.86 -12.64
C PRO A 136 18.89 8.59 -14.15
N GLN A 137 19.99 8.17 -14.77
CA GLN A 137 20.03 7.86 -16.20
C GLN A 137 19.29 6.56 -16.48
N ALA A 138 19.59 5.49 -15.74
CA ALA A 138 18.89 4.22 -15.86
C ALA A 138 17.40 4.37 -15.52
N ALA A 139 17.06 5.14 -14.49
CA ALA A 139 15.67 5.46 -14.12
C ALA A 139 14.92 6.19 -15.24
N GLY A 140 15.54 7.19 -15.87
CA GLY A 140 14.95 7.91 -17.00
C GLY A 140 14.74 7.02 -18.22
N GLN A 141 15.72 6.17 -18.55
CA GLN A 141 15.61 5.21 -19.66
C GLN A 141 14.51 4.16 -19.41
N SER A 142 14.45 3.66 -18.18
CA SER A 142 13.43 2.73 -17.71
C SER A 142 12.03 3.31 -17.82
N PHE A 143 11.84 4.51 -17.28
CA PHE A 143 10.58 5.23 -17.36
C PHE A 143 10.15 5.44 -18.81
N ASN A 144 11.07 5.90 -19.67
CA ASN A 144 10.77 6.13 -21.09
C ASN A 144 10.42 4.86 -21.85
N SER A 145 11.04 3.73 -21.50
CA SER A 145 10.74 2.43 -22.12
C SER A 145 9.33 1.96 -21.75
N LEU A 146 8.99 2.00 -20.46
CA LEU A 146 7.65 1.67 -19.97
C LEU A 146 6.58 2.64 -20.49
N ALA A 147 6.86 3.94 -20.49
CA ALA A 147 5.98 4.94 -21.07
C ALA A 147 5.77 4.70 -22.58
N GLY A 148 6.82 4.32 -23.31
CA GLY A 148 6.73 3.94 -24.71
C GLY A 148 5.77 2.77 -24.94
N TYR A 149 5.77 1.78 -24.05
CA TYR A 149 4.80 0.68 -24.06
C TYR A 149 3.37 1.18 -23.80
N ILE A 150 3.14 1.93 -22.71
CA ILE A 150 1.80 2.45 -22.35
C ILE A 150 1.22 3.36 -23.43
N PHE A 151 2.03 4.20 -24.07
CA PHE A 151 1.58 5.13 -25.11
C PHE A 151 1.50 4.53 -26.52
N GLY A 152 1.69 3.22 -26.67
CA GLY A 152 1.53 2.52 -27.95
C GLY A 152 2.70 2.71 -28.94
N LYS A 153 3.89 3.11 -28.46
CA LYS A 153 5.10 3.21 -29.29
C LYS A 153 5.89 1.90 -29.33
N ALA A 154 5.76 1.08 -28.28
CA ALA A 154 6.52 -0.15 -28.09
C ALA A 154 5.63 -1.35 -27.78
N ASN A 155 4.40 -1.37 -28.30
CA ASN A 155 3.50 -2.51 -28.20
C ASN A 155 2.89 -2.86 -29.56
N GLU A 156 2.52 -4.13 -29.73
CA GLU A 156 1.88 -4.60 -30.95
C GLU A 156 0.52 -3.92 -31.13
N GLY A 157 0.27 -3.42 -32.35
CA GLY A 157 -0.98 -2.73 -32.68
C GLY A 157 -1.05 -1.27 -32.21
N GLY A 158 -0.02 -0.74 -31.54
CA GLY A 158 0.06 0.67 -31.16
C GLY A 158 -1.04 1.14 -30.22
N ALA A 159 -1.53 0.23 -29.37
CA ALA A 159 -2.64 0.47 -28.46
C ALA A 159 -2.22 1.43 -27.34
N LYS A 160 -3.00 2.50 -27.12
CA LYS A 160 -2.83 3.37 -25.96
C LYS A 160 -3.51 2.75 -24.74
N MET A 161 -2.79 2.74 -23.63
CA MET A 161 -3.21 2.18 -22.35
C MET A 161 -3.43 3.32 -21.35
N GLU A 162 -4.33 3.09 -20.39
CA GLU A 162 -4.59 4.05 -19.31
C GLU A 162 -3.39 4.11 -18.35
N MET A 163 -3.10 5.31 -17.85
CA MET A 163 -2.09 5.48 -16.80
C MET A 163 -2.67 5.05 -15.45
N THR A 164 -1.83 4.42 -14.64
CA THR A 164 -2.18 3.94 -13.30
C THR A 164 -1.17 4.47 -12.29
N THR A 165 -1.42 4.26 -11.01
CA THR A 165 -0.46 4.52 -9.93
C THR A 165 -0.45 3.35 -8.96
N PRO A 166 0.60 3.15 -8.17
CA PRO A 166 1.89 3.85 -8.21
C PRO A 166 2.82 3.29 -9.29
N VAL A 167 3.92 4.03 -9.54
CA VAL A 167 5.12 3.46 -10.15
C VAL A 167 5.92 2.78 -9.05
N PHE A 168 6.23 1.49 -9.23
CA PHE A 168 7.05 0.75 -8.28
C PHE A 168 8.52 0.73 -8.70
N THR A 169 9.40 0.78 -7.71
CA THR A 169 10.79 0.36 -7.82
C THR A 169 11.01 -0.80 -6.87
N ASN A 170 11.15 -2.01 -7.42
CA ASN A 170 11.32 -3.25 -6.66
C ASN A 170 12.61 -3.95 -7.10
N SER A 171 13.50 -4.27 -6.15
CA SER A 171 14.73 -5.02 -6.43
C SER A 171 15.58 -4.40 -7.55
N GLY A 172 15.57 -3.07 -7.65
CA GLY A 172 16.29 -2.34 -8.70
C GLY A 172 15.57 -2.26 -10.04
N ARG A 173 14.37 -2.82 -10.21
CA ARG A 173 13.58 -2.72 -11.45
C ARG A 173 12.40 -1.79 -11.28
N MET A 174 12.03 -1.09 -12.36
CA MET A 174 10.87 -0.20 -12.38
C MET A 174 9.66 -0.98 -12.93
N GLN A 175 8.50 -0.78 -12.31
CA GLN A 175 7.25 -1.41 -12.74
C GLN A 175 6.13 -0.36 -12.83
N PHE A 176 5.37 -0.41 -13.92
CA PHE A 176 4.11 0.31 -14.07
C PHE A 176 2.96 -0.66 -13.90
N VAL A 177 2.00 -0.31 -13.04
CA VAL A 177 0.76 -1.07 -12.89
C VAL A 177 -0.05 -0.96 -14.19
N LEU A 178 -0.72 -2.03 -14.59
CA LEU A 178 -1.58 -2.05 -15.75
C LEU A 178 -3.04 -2.15 -15.31
N SER A 179 -3.92 -1.46 -16.03
CA SER A 179 -5.34 -1.39 -15.72
C SER A 179 -6.00 -2.76 -15.80
N LYS A 180 -6.54 -3.24 -14.68
CA LYS A 180 -7.31 -4.49 -14.61
C LYS A 180 -8.74 -4.33 -15.10
N ASP A 181 -9.26 -3.10 -15.11
CA ASP A 181 -10.58 -2.80 -15.70
C ASP A 181 -10.62 -3.10 -17.21
N LYS A 182 -9.47 -3.06 -17.88
CA LYS A 182 -9.33 -3.31 -19.32
C LYS A 182 -8.71 -4.67 -19.67
N TYR A 183 -7.83 -5.20 -18.82
CA TYR A 183 -7.08 -6.42 -19.10
C TYR A 183 -7.15 -7.40 -17.92
N GLU A 184 -7.63 -8.61 -18.20
CA GLU A 184 -7.84 -9.64 -17.17
C GLU A 184 -6.55 -10.41 -16.83
N SER A 185 -5.64 -10.57 -17.80
CA SER A 185 -4.45 -11.41 -17.69
C SER A 185 -3.35 -10.97 -18.66
N VAL A 186 -2.12 -11.48 -18.45
CA VAL A 186 -0.93 -11.12 -19.25
C VAL A 186 -1.11 -11.46 -20.74
N ASP A 187 -1.78 -12.57 -21.07
CA ASP A 187 -2.03 -13.00 -22.46
C ASP A 187 -2.99 -12.08 -23.23
N LYS A 188 -3.74 -11.22 -22.53
CA LYS A 188 -4.63 -10.22 -23.12
C LYS A 188 -3.98 -8.87 -23.31
N LEU A 189 -2.76 -8.68 -22.79
CA LEU A 189 -2.01 -7.45 -22.98
C LEU A 189 -1.46 -7.37 -24.41
N PRO A 190 -1.39 -6.17 -25.02
CA PRO A 190 -0.62 -5.98 -26.24
C PRO A 190 0.82 -6.43 -26.01
N ALA A 191 1.33 -7.33 -26.85
CA ALA A 191 2.70 -7.81 -26.70
C ALA A 191 3.69 -6.64 -26.83
N SER A 192 4.74 -6.65 -26.02
CA SER A 192 5.81 -5.65 -26.13
C SER A 192 6.63 -5.90 -27.39
N THR A 193 6.92 -4.85 -28.17
CA THR A 193 7.86 -4.91 -29.30
C THR A 193 9.30 -4.59 -28.88
N SER A 194 9.54 -4.36 -27.59
CA SER A 194 10.84 -4.01 -27.02
C SER A 194 11.27 -5.01 -25.95
N ALA A 195 12.50 -5.52 -26.05
CA ALA A 195 13.10 -6.37 -25.02
C ALA A 195 13.36 -5.61 -23.70
N ALA A 196 13.24 -4.28 -23.69
CA ALA A 196 13.37 -3.45 -22.49
C ALA A 196 12.09 -3.45 -21.62
N VAL A 197 11.03 -4.16 -22.02
CA VAL A 197 9.76 -4.26 -21.28
C VAL A 197 9.33 -5.72 -21.20
N GLU A 198 9.14 -6.21 -19.98
CA GLU A 198 8.55 -7.52 -19.66
C GLU A 198 7.17 -7.33 -19.06
N LEU A 199 6.21 -8.19 -19.44
CA LEU A 199 4.86 -8.18 -18.89
C LEU A 199 4.73 -9.30 -17.86
N LYS A 200 4.25 -8.98 -16.66
CA LYS A 200 4.14 -9.93 -15.55
C LYS A 200 2.83 -9.74 -14.80
N GLU A 201 2.41 -10.82 -14.13
CA GLU A 201 1.40 -10.75 -13.08
C GLU A 201 2.10 -10.88 -11.73
N GLU A 202 1.90 -9.89 -10.88
CA GLU A 202 2.29 -9.95 -9.47
C GLU A 202 1.18 -10.67 -8.71
N SER A 203 1.51 -11.73 -7.98
CA SER A 203 0.52 -12.58 -7.28
C SER A 203 -0.21 -11.86 -6.14
N GLY A 204 0.27 -10.67 -5.73
CA GLY A 204 -0.18 -9.99 -4.53
C GLY A 204 0.27 -10.73 -3.27
N GLY A 205 -0.55 -10.67 -2.21
CA GLY A 205 -0.24 -11.28 -0.92
C GLY A 205 -0.27 -10.29 0.25
N MET A 206 0.41 -10.64 1.34
CA MET A 206 0.45 -9.84 2.56
C MET A 206 1.69 -8.95 2.59
N PHE A 207 1.45 -7.66 2.80
CA PHE A 207 2.50 -6.66 2.85
C PHE A 207 2.31 -5.71 4.02
N ILE A 208 3.40 -5.19 4.54
CA ILE A 208 3.40 -4.00 5.38
C ILE A 208 3.71 -2.79 4.54
N ALA A 209 3.04 -1.67 4.79
CA ALA A 209 3.18 -0.44 4.04
C ALA A 209 3.30 0.77 4.96
N LYS A 210 4.30 1.62 4.70
CA LYS A 210 4.52 2.87 5.41
C LYS A 210 4.56 4.04 4.44
N LYS A 211 3.67 5.00 4.65
CA LYS A 211 3.62 6.26 3.89
C LYS A 211 4.71 7.23 4.34
N PHE A 212 5.19 8.02 3.41
CA PHE A 212 6.02 9.19 3.65
C PHE A 212 5.83 10.24 2.54
N SER A 213 6.09 11.51 2.87
CA SER A 213 6.00 12.63 1.94
C SER A 213 7.38 13.13 1.52
N GLY A 214 7.43 13.99 0.50
CA GLY A 214 8.67 14.58 0.00
C GLY A 214 9.14 13.96 -1.31
N ILE A 215 10.39 14.23 -1.64
CA ILE A 215 11.07 13.60 -2.78
C ILE A 215 11.58 12.24 -2.31
N ALA A 216 11.21 11.18 -3.02
CA ALA A 216 11.66 9.82 -2.72
C ALA A 216 13.10 9.57 -3.20
N THR A 217 14.06 10.21 -2.54
CA THR A 217 15.49 9.85 -2.72
C THR A 217 15.77 8.49 -2.09
N ASP A 218 16.90 7.87 -2.45
CA ASP A 218 17.26 6.58 -1.85
C ASP A 218 17.49 6.69 -0.35
N GLU A 219 18.06 7.81 0.12
CA GLU A 219 18.24 8.04 1.54
C GLU A 219 16.89 8.06 2.26
N ALA A 220 15.92 8.82 1.73
CA ALA A 220 14.57 8.88 2.29
C ALA A 220 13.87 7.51 2.27
N ALA A 221 13.95 6.79 1.14
CA ALA A 221 13.38 5.46 1.00
C ALA A 221 14.02 4.45 1.96
N ASN A 222 15.35 4.43 2.06
CA ASN A 222 16.11 3.53 2.93
C ASN A 222 15.85 3.83 4.41
N ASP A 223 15.71 5.10 4.79
CA ASP A 223 15.39 5.47 6.18
C ASP A 223 13.99 5.00 6.58
N VAL A 224 13.01 5.18 5.70
CA VAL A 224 11.64 4.68 5.91
C VAL A 224 11.60 3.15 5.92
N GLU A 225 12.36 2.48 5.06
CA GLU A 225 12.48 1.02 5.06
C GLU A 225 13.04 0.52 6.40
N LYS A 226 14.15 1.09 6.88
CA LYS A 226 14.75 0.71 8.17
C LYS A 226 13.77 0.89 9.33
N GLN A 227 13.03 2.01 9.33
CA GLN A 227 11.97 2.24 10.32
C GLN A 227 10.87 1.19 10.23
N LEU A 228 10.38 0.90 9.02
CA LEU A 228 9.30 -0.07 8.82
C LEU A 228 9.70 -1.48 9.26
N ARG A 229 10.92 -1.93 8.94
CA ARG A 229 11.45 -3.22 9.43
C ARG A 229 11.57 -3.25 10.95
N LYS A 230 12.02 -2.14 11.57
CA LYS A 230 12.08 -2.03 13.03
C LYS A 230 10.70 -2.11 13.67
N PHE A 231 9.69 -1.44 13.11
CA PHE A 231 8.32 -1.49 13.62
C PHE A 231 7.70 -2.88 13.43
N ALA A 232 7.93 -3.52 12.28
CA ALA A 232 7.51 -4.89 12.04
C ALA A 232 8.09 -5.86 13.10
N ALA A 233 9.40 -5.74 13.39
CA ALA A 233 10.05 -6.55 14.41
C ALA A 233 9.50 -6.29 15.82
N ARG A 234 9.22 -5.01 16.18
CA ARG A 234 8.57 -4.63 17.45
C ARG A 234 7.23 -5.35 17.61
N ASP A 235 6.46 -5.47 16.53
CA ASP A 235 5.11 -6.01 16.53
C ASP A 235 5.05 -7.51 16.18
N GLY A 236 6.21 -8.19 16.14
CA GLY A 236 6.30 -9.64 15.89
C GLY A 236 6.08 -10.09 14.44
N LEU A 237 6.13 -9.17 13.48
CA LEU A 237 5.99 -9.47 12.05
C LEU A 237 7.36 -9.78 11.41
N GLN A 238 7.38 -10.85 10.60
CA GLN A 238 8.55 -11.28 9.84
C GLN A 238 8.43 -10.81 8.38
N THR A 239 9.36 -9.95 7.97
CA THR A 239 9.48 -9.53 6.57
C THR A 239 10.14 -10.62 5.74
N SER A 240 9.60 -10.91 4.56
CA SER A 240 9.99 -12.08 3.74
C SER A 240 10.66 -11.74 2.40
N GLY A 241 11.10 -10.50 2.21
CA GLY A 241 11.69 -10.08 0.93
C GLY A 241 12.21 -8.63 0.87
N PRO A 242 12.62 -8.19 -0.33
CA PRO A 242 13.07 -6.83 -0.58
C PRO A 242 11.91 -5.84 -0.43
N ALA A 243 12.25 -4.59 -0.13
CA ALA A 243 11.27 -3.52 -0.10
C ALA A 243 11.03 -2.95 -1.51
N ALA A 244 9.77 -2.67 -1.81
CA ALA A 244 9.36 -1.90 -2.97
C ALA A 244 9.10 -0.44 -2.57
N LEU A 245 9.62 0.49 -3.35
CA LEU A 245 9.24 1.91 -3.28
C LEU A 245 8.07 2.15 -4.22
N ALA A 246 6.98 2.72 -3.72
CA ALA A 246 5.80 3.05 -4.49
C ALA A 246 5.63 4.58 -4.57
N GLN A 247 5.68 5.13 -5.78
CA GLN A 247 5.57 6.57 -6.04
C GLN A 247 4.25 6.86 -6.76
N TYR A 248 3.38 7.66 -6.14
CA TYR A 248 2.04 7.90 -6.67
C TYR A 248 1.96 9.13 -7.56
N ASN A 249 2.67 10.19 -7.19
CA ASN A 249 2.52 11.48 -7.82
C ASN A 249 3.57 11.74 -8.91
N ASP A 250 3.20 12.55 -9.88
CA ASP A 250 4.09 13.00 -10.93
C ASP A 250 5.15 14.00 -10.39
N PRO A 251 6.25 14.23 -11.14
CA PRO A 251 7.32 15.14 -10.73
C PRO A 251 6.92 16.62 -10.60
N PHE A 252 5.75 17.06 -11.08
CA PHE A 252 5.27 18.43 -10.97
C PHE A 252 4.40 18.66 -9.73
N THR A 253 3.90 17.59 -9.10
CA THR A 253 3.20 17.68 -7.80
C THR A 253 4.15 18.27 -6.73
N ASN A 254 3.64 19.17 -5.88
CA ASN A 254 4.42 19.75 -4.77
C ASN A 254 5.02 18.63 -3.89
N PRO A 255 6.36 18.58 -3.66
CA PRO A 255 7.01 17.52 -2.88
C PRO A 255 6.36 17.23 -1.52
N LEU A 256 5.91 18.26 -0.80
CA LEU A 256 5.30 18.07 0.53
C LEU A 256 3.95 17.35 0.47
N LEU A 257 3.28 17.39 -0.68
CA LEU A 257 1.99 16.75 -0.93
C LEU A 257 2.14 15.40 -1.65
N ARG A 258 3.36 15.00 -2.05
CA ARG A 258 3.57 13.70 -2.71
C ARG A 258 3.35 12.58 -1.70
N ARG A 259 2.59 11.57 -2.11
CA ARG A 259 2.47 10.29 -1.46
C ARG A 259 3.53 9.35 -2.02
N ASN A 260 4.41 8.88 -1.15
CA ASN A 260 5.30 7.76 -1.41
C ASN A 260 5.07 6.69 -0.35
N GLU A 261 5.36 5.44 -0.68
CA GLU A 261 5.26 4.34 0.28
C GLU A 261 6.45 3.39 0.15
N ILE A 262 6.88 2.85 1.28
CA ILE A 262 7.70 1.64 1.32
C ILE A 262 6.80 0.47 1.66
N ILE A 263 6.86 -0.57 0.84
CA ILE A 263 6.05 -1.78 0.96
C ILE A 263 6.97 -2.99 1.05
N ILE A 264 6.73 -3.87 2.02
CA ILE A 264 7.58 -5.04 2.28
C ILE A 264 6.68 -6.27 2.46
N PRO A 265 6.95 -7.39 1.77
CA PRO A 265 6.17 -8.61 1.98
C PRO A 265 6.40 -9.18 3.39
N VAL A 266 5.38 -9.81 3.96
CA VAL A 266 5.43 -10.49 5.26
C VAL A 266 4.93 -11.93 5.17
N SER A 267 5.55 -12.83 5.93
CA SER A 267 5.28 -14.29 5.84
C SER A 267 4.40 -14.85 6.94
N ASN A 268 4.33 -14.19 8.10
CA ASN A 268 3.72 -14.76 9.31
C ASN A 268 2.49 -13.98 9.80
N PHE A 269 1.94 -13.07 8.99
CA PHE A 269 0.72 -12.39 9.38
C PHE A 269 -0.47 -13.33 9.15
N GLU A 270 -1.10 -13.71 10.25
CA GLU A 270 -2.39 -14.38 10.30
C GLU A 270 -3.39 -13.46 11.02
N MET A 271 -4.68 -13.58 10.67
CA MET A 271 -5.73 -12.75 11.25
C MET A 271 -6.14 -13.19 12.65
#